data_AF-A0A432J301-F1
#
_entry.id   AF-A0A432J301-F1
#
_cell.length_a   1.000
_cell.length_b   1.000
_cell.length_c   1.000
_cell.angle_alpha   90.00
_cell.angle_beta   90.00
_cell.angle_gamma   90.00
#
_symmetry.space_group_name_H-M   'P 1'
#
loop_
_entity.id
_entity.type
_entity.pdbx_description
1 polymer ?
#
loop_
_entity_poly.entity_id
_entity_poly.type
_entity_poly.pdbx_seq_one_letter_code
_entity_poly.pdbx_strand_id
1 'polypeptide(L)' 'MSQFRIFLPAILFMMLLACAAPLLQTPEAATQPVLSRAPAQTAYYVAPGGDDSNPGTEIQPWENIQHAAD' A
#
# COMPACT_ATOMS: atom_id res chain seq x y z
N MET A 1 -44.24 21.14 -42.11
CA MET A 1 -43.93 21.71 -40.78
C MET A 1 -44.29 20.73 -39.64
N SER A 2 -43.88 19.45 -39.72
CA SER A 2 -44.18 18.45 -38.67
C SER A 2 -42.96 17.78 -38.02
N GLN A 3 -41.75 17.93 -38.59
CA GLN A 3 -40.55 17.27 -38.05
C GLN A 3 -40.00 17.94 -36.78
N PHE A 4 -40.30 19.22 -36.54
CA PHE A 4 -39.73 19.98 -35.41
C PHE A 4 -40.38 19.65 -34.05
N ARG A 5 -41.61 19.10 -34.05
CA ARG A 5 -42.40 18.84 -32.83
C ARG A 5 -42.05 17.51 -32.15
N ILE A 6 -41.45 16.58 -32.89
CA ILE A 6 -41.01 15.26 -32.40
C ILE A 6 -39.57 15.31 -31.89
N PHE A 7 -38.73 16.18 -32.47
CA PHE A 7 -37.34 16.34 -32.05
C PHE A 7 -37.18 16.99 -30.66
N LEU A 8 -38.10 17.89 -30.26
CA LEU A 8 -38.03 18.59 -28.97
C LEU A 8 -38.07 17.66 -27.74
N PRO A 9 -39.00 16.70 -27.61
CA PRO A 9 -38.98 15.75 -26.47
C PRO A 9 -37.81 14.77 -26.55
N ALA A 10 -37.35 14.40 -27.74
CA ALA A 10 -36.21 13.48 -27.91
C ALA A 10 -34.88 14.13 -27.47
N ILE A 11 -34.68 15.41 -27.81
CA ILE A 11 -33.50 16.18 -27.37
C ILE A 11 -33.55 16.44 -25.87
N LEU A 12 -34.73 16.74 -25.31
CA LEU A 12 -34.90 16.93 -23.87
C LEU A 12 -34.65 15.64 -23.08
N PHE A 13 -35.10 14.49 -23.58
CA PHE A 13 -34.88 13.18 -22.97
C PHE A 13 -33.41 12.74 -23.06
N MET A 14 -32.73 13.05 -24.18
CA MET A 14 -31.29 12.81 -24.34
C MET A 14 -30.45 13.71 -23.42
N MET A 15 -30.88 14.95 -23.18
CA MET A 15 -30.19 15.88 -22.27
C MET A 15 -30.45 15.54 -20.79
N LEU A 16 -31.61 14.96 -20.45
CA LEU A 16 -31.90 14.46 -19.10
C LEU A 16 -31.11 13.18 -18.77
N LEU A 17 -30.88 12.30 -19.76
CA LEU A 17 -30.04 11.09 -19.60
C LEU A 17 -28.53 11.41 -19.49
N ALA A 18 -28.10 12.61 -19.88
CA ALA A 18 -26.72 13.07 -19.73
C ALA A 18 -26.41 13.58 -18.30
N CYS A 19 -27.42 13.72 -17.44
CA CYS A 19 -27.27 14.17 -16.04
C CYS A 19 -27.20 13.00 -15.04
N ALA A 20 -26.61 11.89 -15.46
CA ALA A 20 -26.17 10.82 -14.57
C ALA A 20 -24.75 10.43 -14.96
N ALA A 21 -23.85 11.42 -15.00
CA ALA A 21 -22.45 11.10 -14.86
C ALA A 21 -22.31 10.41 -13.50
N PRO A 22 -21.93 9.12 -13.42
CA PRO A 22 -21.35 8.66 -12.17
C PRO A 22 -20.20 9.62 -11.93
N LEU A 23 -20.05 10.05 -10.69
CA LEU A 23 -18.83 10.65 -10.20
C LEU A 23 -17.71 9.66 -10.59
N LEU A 24 -17.14 9.81 -11.79
CA LEU A 24 -15.92 9.14 -12.17
C LEU A 24 -14.92 9.74 -11.22
N GLN A 25 -14.72 8.99 -10.14
CA GLN A 25 -13.62 9.13 -9.22
C GLN A 25 -12.43 9.46 -10.10
N THR A 26 -11.93 10.68 -9.97
CA THR A 26 -10.55 10.95 -10.30
C THR A 26 -9.78 9.78 -9.68
N PRO A 27 -8.87 9.12 -10.40
CA PRO A 27 -7.88 8.31 -9.73
C PRO A 27 -7.12 9.30 -8.85
N GLU A 28 -7.62 9.49 -7.63
CA GLU A 28 -6.83 9.99 -6.54
C GLU A 28 -5.79 8.90 -6.43
N ALA A 29 -4.68 9.15 -7.13
CA ALA A 29 -3.41 8.58 -6.81
C ALA A 29 -3.21 8.98 -5.35
N ALA A 30 -3.82 8.20 -4.47
CA ALA A 30 -3.45 8.09 -3.10
C ALA A 30 -2.00 7.69 -3.21
N THR A 31 -1.13 8.70 -3.13
CA THR A 31 0.25 8.54 -2.73
C THR A 31 0.18 8.00 -1.32
N GLN A 32 -0.18 6.72 -1.20
CA GLN A 32 0.06 5.98 0.01
C GLN A 32 1.56 6.10 0.19
N PRO A 33 2.04 6.48 1.38
CA PRO A 33 3.44 6.31 1.67
C PRO A 33 3.71 4.84 1.37
N VAL A 34 4.45 4.58 0.29
CA VAL A 34 5.07 3.28 0.09
C VAL A 34 5.90 3.15 1.35
N LEU A 35 5.41 2.31 2.27
CA LEU A 35 6.20 1.87 3.40
C LEU A 35 7.39 1.20 2.74
N SER A 36 8.45 1.98 2.54
CA SER A 36 9.74 1.46 2.11
C SER A 36 9.99 0.33 3.08
N ARG A 37 9.93 -0.90 2.57
CA ARG A 37 10.09 -2.09 3.39
C ARG A 37 11.46 -1.94 4.02
N ALA A 38 11.48 -1.49 5.27
CA ALA A 38 12.71 -1.36 6.01
C ALA A 38 13.40 -2.72 5.90
N PRO A 39 14.73 -2.76 5.66
CA PRO A 39 15.44 -4.02 5.66
C PRO A 39 15.06 -4.75 6.94
N ALA A 40 14.64 -6.01 6.83
CA ALA A 40 14.37 -6.84 8.00
C ALA A 40 15.66 -6.83 8.82
N GLN A 41 15.66 -6.14 9.95
CA GLN A 41 16.83 -6.10 10.81
C GLN A 41 16.90 -7.45 11.50
N THR A 42 17.95 -8.21 11.20
CA THR A 42 18.23 -9.44 11.93
C THR A 42 18.69 -9.05 13.32
N ALA A 43 17.92 -9.44 14.33
CA ALA A 43 18.29 -9.28 15.73
C ALA A 43 19.06 -10.52 16.20
N TYR A 44 20.18 -10.30 16.89
CA TYR A 44 20.96 -11.34 17.53
C TYR A 44 21.04 -11.11 19.04
N TYR A 45 21.16 -12.19 19.81
CA TYR A 45 21.14 -12.18 21.27
C TYR A 45 22.53 -12.48 21.83
N VAL A 46 22.93 -11.71 22.84
CA VAL A 46 24.20 -11.85 23.56
C VAL A 46 23.89 -11.97 25.04
N ALA A 47 24.44 -12.96 25.72
CA ALA A 47 24.22 -13.18 27.15
C ALA A 47 25.47 -13.72 27.85
N PRO A 48 25.73 -13.32 29.11
CA PRO A 48 26.77 -13.94 29.93
C PRO A 48 26.54 -15.45 30.05
N GLY A 49 27.53 -16.27 29.71
CA GLY A 49 27.43 -17.73 29.69
C GLY A 49 26.82 -18.33 28.41
N GLY A 50 26.68 -17.52 27.35
CA GLY A 50 26.47 -18.01 25.98
C GLY A 50 27.73 -18.70 25.41
N ASP A 51 27.73 -18.90 24.10
CA ASP A 51 28.88 -19.45 23.36
C ASP A 51 28.93 -18.76 21.99
N ASP A 52 30.09 -18.23 21.59
CA ASP A 52 30.28 -17.57 20.28
C ASP A 52 30.21 -18.56 19.09
N SER A 53 30.13 -19.87 19.36
CA SER A 53 29.82 -20.90 18.36
C SER A 53 28.32 -21.04 18.10
N ASN A 54 27.46 -20.43 18.93
CA ASN A 54 26.01 -20.48 18.78
C ASN A 54 25.53 -19.63 17.59
N PRO A 55 24.28 -19.83 17.12
CA PRO A 55 23.70 -19.02 16.05
C PRO A 55 23.24 -17.61 16.46
N GLY A 56 23.42 -17.18 17.72
CA GLY A 56 23.01 -15.86 18.19
C GLY A 56 21.49 -15.70 18.36
N THR A 57 20.78 -16.79 18.63
CA THR A 57 19.32 -16.80 18.88
C THR A 57 19.03 -16.59 20.36
N GLU A 58 17.79 -16.30 20.73
CA GLU A 58 17.40 -16.14 22.13
C GLU A 58 17.72 -17.36 23.00
N ILE A 59 17.58 -18.57 22.45
CA ILE A 59 17.84 -19.85 23.17
C ILE A 59 19.32 -20.21 23.15
N GLN A 60 20.06 -19.78 22.12
CA GLN A 60 21.49 -20.04 21.94
C GLN A 60 22.18 -18.71 21.62
N PRO A 61 22.38 -17.85 22.63
CA PRO A 61 22.99 -16.55 22.45
C PRO A 61 24.51 -16.67 22.30
N TRP A 62 25.12 -15.65 21.72
CA TRP A 62 26.57 -15.46 21.77
C TRP A 62 27.01 -15.04 23.17
N GLU A 63 28.29 -15.24 23.49
CA GLU A 63 28.86 -14.80 24.75
C GLU A 63 29.33 -13.34 24.65
N ASN A 64 30.02 -13.00 23.56
CA ASN A 64 30.69 -11.71 23.41
C ASN A 64 30.01 -10.83 22.37
N ILE A 65 29.79 -9.56 22.71
CA ILE A 65 29.23 -8.58 21.75
C ILE A 65 30.17 -8.30 20.57
N GLN A 66 31.46 -8.59 20.73
CA GLN A 66 32.43 -8.42 19.65
C GLN A 66 32.16 -9.38 18.49
N HIS A 67 31.65 -10.58 18.77
CA HIS A 67 31.23 -11.55 17.76
C HIS A 67 30.10 -11.02 16.87
N ALA A 68 29.26 -10.10 17.38
CA ALA A 68 28.21 -9.47 16.61
C ALA A 68 28.72 -8.40 15.63
N ALA A 69 29.99 -8.01 15.73
CA ALA A 69 30.61 -6.94 14.94
C ALA A 69 31.64 -7.44 13.91
N ASP A 70 32.08 -8.69 14.01
CA ASP A 70 32.98 -9.37 13.06
C ASP A 70 32.22 -9.84 11.81
#